data_AF-B3S2Y4-F1
#
_entry.id   AF-B3S2Y4-F1
#
_cell.length_a   1.000
_cell.length_b   1.000
_cell.length_c   1.000
_cell.angle_alpha   90.00
_cell.angle_beta   90.00
_cell.angle_gamma   90.00
#
_symmetry.space_group_name_H-M   'P 1'
#
loop_
_entity.id
_entity.type
_entity.pdbx_description
1 polymer ?
#
loop_
_entity_poly.entity_id
_entity_poly.type
_entity_poly.pdbx_seq_one_letter_code
_entity_poly.pdbx_strand_id
1 'polypeptide(L)' 'KKRMKRPWSQKEEDNLSEGVQLYGVGNWAMILSEFNFVARTNVDLKDKWRNMNKKKD' A
#
# COMPACT_ATOMS: atom_id res chain seq x y z
N LYS A 1 -13.90 -17.55 6.87
CA LYS A 1 -13.99 -17.17 5.44
C LYS A 1 -12.68 -16.49 5.03
N LYS A 2 -11.93 -17.05 4.07
CA LYS A 2 -10.68 -16.45 3.55
C LYS A 2 -11.04 -15.19 2.75
N ARG A 3 -10.48 -14.02 3.10
CA ARG A 3 -10.67 -12.79 2.30
C ARG A 3 -10.14 -13.07 0.89
N MET A 4 -10.94 -12.87 -0.14
CA MET A 4 -10.46 -13.00 -1.52
C MET A 4 -9.33 -11.99 -1.74
N LYS A 5 -8.17 -12.48 -2.19
CA LYS A 5 -7.03 -11.61 -2.50
C LYS A 5 -7.41 -10.76 -3.71
N ARG A 6 -7.58 -9.46 -3.49
CA ARG A 6 -7.81 -8.49 -4.57
C ARG A 6 -6.46 -8.04 -5.14
N PRO A 7 -6.29 -8.05 -6.47
CA PRO A 7 -5.09 -7.49 -7.10
C PRO A 7 -5.00 -6.00 -6.75
N TRP A 8 -3.77 -5.48 -6.73
CA TRP A 8 -3.53 -4.05 -6.56
C TRP A 8 -3.72 -3.38 -7.92
N SER A 9 -4.50 -2.30 -7.93
CA SER A 9 -4.62 -1.46 -9.11
C SER A 9 -3.45 -0.49 -9.19
N GLN A 10 -3.13 -0.01 -10.41
CA GLN A 10 -2.07 0.97 -10.60
C GLN A 10 -2.29 2.21 -9.72
N LYS A 11 -3.53 2.70 -9.62
CA LYS A 11 -3.86 3.86 -8.77
C LYS A 11 -3.56 3.61 -7.29
N GLU A 12 -3.80 2.41 -6.77
CA GLU A 12 -3.44 2.07 -5.39
C GLU A 12 -1.92 2.00 -5.23
N GLU A 13 -1.18 1.51 -6.22
CA GLU A 13 0.30 1.48 -6.19
C GLU A 13 0.91 2.88 -6.26
N ASP A 14 0.33 3.75 -7.07
CA ASP A 14 0.72 5.16 -7.19
C ASP A 14 0.47 5.89 -5.87
N ASN A 15 -0.74 5.76 -5.31
CA ASN A 15 -1.10 6.32 -4.01
C ASN A 15 -0.18 5.83 -2.88
N LEU A 16 0.16 4.54 -2.87
CA LEU A 16 1.10 3.98 -1.89
C LEU A 16 2.50 4.56 -2.06
N SER A 17 2.97 4.69 -3.30
CA SER A 17 4.30 5.24 -3.60
C SER A 17 4.40 6.70 -3.22
N GLU A 18 3.39 7.50 -3.56
CA GLU A 18 3.27 8.91 -3.19
C GLU A 18 3.18 9.08 -1.68
N GLY A 19 2.31 8.32 -1.01
CA GLY A 19 2.19 8.38 0.45
C GLY A 19 3.47 7.99 1.17
N VAL A 20 4.23 7.01 0.67
CA VAL A 20 5.55 6.68 1.23
C VAL A 20 6.57 7.79 0.98
N GLN A 21 6.51 8.48 -0.16
CA GLN A 21 7.38 9.64 -0.42
C GLN A 21 7.06 10.82 0.49
N LEU A 22 5.78 11.10 0.74
CA LEU A 22 5.34 12.22 1.58
C LEU A 22 5.51 11.97 3.08
N TYR A 23 5.09 10.79 3.55
CA TYR A 23 5.02 10.48 4.97
C TYR A 23 6.14 9.56 5.46
N GLY A 24 6.89 8.93 4.56
CA GLY A 24 7.94 7.98 4.90
C GLY A 24 7.46 6.54 5.12
N VAL A 25 8.41 5.61 5.00
CA VAL A 25 8.19 4.17 5.22
C VAL A 25 7.82 3.92 6.68
N GLY A 26 6.76 3.17 6.94
CA GLY A 26 6.30 2.83 8.30
C GLY A 26 5.04 3.58 8.73
N ASN A 27 4.74 4.73 8.12
CA ASN A 27 3.56 5.55 8.42
C ASN A 27 2.30 5.06 7.69
N TRP A 28 2.06 3.74 7.68
CA TRP A 28 0.99 3.09 6.91
C TRP A 28 -0.41 3.51 7.32
N ALA A 29 -0.65 3.79 8.60
CA ALA A 29 -1.95 4.24 9.09
C ALA A 29 -2.28 5.66 8.57
N MET A 30 -1.28 6.55 8.55
CA MET A 30 -1.41 7.89 7.99
C MET A 30 -1.63 7.81 6.47
N ILE A 31 -0.82 7.02 5.76
CA ILE A 31 -0.97 6.81 4.31
C ILE A 31 -2.36 6.24 3.98
N LEU A 32 -2.85 5.25 4.74
CA LEU A 32 -4.19 4.68 4.55
C LEU A 32 -5.31 5.70 4.76
N SER A 33 -5.13 6.67 5.66
CA SER A 33 -6.11 7.73 5.95
C SER A 33 -6.12 8.83 4.89
N GLU A 34 -4.94 9.18 4.38
CA GLU A 34 -4.75 10.32 3.47
C GLU A 34 -5.04 9.97 2.01
N PHE A 35 -4.93 8.68 1.65
CA PHE A 35 -5.15 8.22 0.28
C PHE A 35 -6.31 7.22 0.20
N ASN A 36 -6.97 7.20 -0.97
CA ASN A 36 -8.05 6.27 -1.20
C ASN A 36 -7.51 4.87 -1.52
N PHE A 37 -7.76 3.92 -0.62
CA PHE A 37 -7.49 2.49 -0.82
C PHE A 37 -8.76 1.67 -0.62
N VAL A 38 -9.13 0.89 -1.64
CA VAL A 38 -10.39 0.15 -1.62
C VAL A 38 -10.22 -1.15 -0.85
N ALA A 39 -10.79 -1.21 0.35
CA ALA A 39 -10.75 -2.38 1.22
C ALA A 39 -9.32 -2.88 1.51
N ARG A 40 -8.39 -1.94 1.73
CA ARG A 40 -7.04 -2.21 2.22
C ARG A 40 -6.91 -1.86 3.71
N THR A 41 -5.90 -2.43 4.33
CA THR A 41 -5.52 -2.18 5.72
C THR A 41 -4.06 -1.71 5.78
N ASN A 42 -3.64 -1.16 6.91
CA ASN A 42 -2.26 -0.74 7.11
C ASN A 42 -1.25 -1.89 6.88
N VAL A 43 -1.63 -3.13 7.23
CA VAL A 43 -0.85 -4.35 6.97
C VAL A 43 -0.78 -4.63 5.47
N ASP A 44 -1.89 -4.51 4.74
CA ASP A 44 -1.93 -4.70 3.29
C ASP A 44 -0.94 -3.73 2.59
N LEU A 45 -0.91 -2.46 3.01
CA LEU A 45 0.01 -1.44 2.49
C LEU A 45 1.47 -1.79 2.76
N LYS A 46 1.81 -2.15 4.00
CA LYS A 46 3.16 -2.57 4.39
C LYS A 46 3.63 -3.74 3.55
N ASP A 47 2.80 -4.78 3.41
CA ASP A 47 3.17 -5.99 2.68
C ASP A 47 3.28 -5.74 1.18
N LYS A 48 2.42 -4.87 0.63
CA LYS A 48 2.53 -4.43 -0.76
C LYS A 48 3.83 -3.69 -1.00
N TRP A 49 4.19 -2.72 -0.16
CA TRP A 49 5.43 -1.96 -0.29
C TRP A 49 6.66 -2.87 -0.26
N ARG A 50 6.70 -3.85 0.65
CA ARG A 50 7.77 -4.86 0.69
C ARG A 50 7.88 -5.64 -0.63
N ASN A 51 6.75 -6.03 -1.22
CA ASN A 51 6.75 -6.77 -2.50
C ASN A 51 7.10 -5.87 -3.70
N MET A 52 6.78 -4.59 -3.68
CA MET A 52 7.17 -3.63 -4.72
C MET A 52 8.69 -3.41 -4.74
N ASN A 53 9.32 -3.36 -3.56
CA ASN A 53 10.77 -3.16 -3.48
C ASN A 53 11.59 -4.41 -3.81
N LYS A 54 11.03 -5.62 -3.66
CA LYS A 54 11.70 -6.87 -4.06
C LYS A 54 11.86 -7.06 -5.57
N LYS A 55 11.17 -6.27 -6.40
CA LYS A 55 11.26 -6.34 -7.86
C LYS A 55 12.38 -5.47 -8.46
N LYS A 56 13.21 -4.85 -7.61
CA LYS A 56 14.31 -3.97 -8.04
C LYS A 56 15.70 -4.64 -7.99
N ASP A 57 15.78 -5.92 -7.65
CA ASP A 57 16.98 -6.75 -7.74
C ASP A 57 16.88 -7.75 -8.91
#